data_AF-A0A9E6EGG0-F1
#
_entry.id   AF-A0A9E6EGG0-F1
#
_cell.length_a   1.000
_cell.length_b   1.000
_cell.length_c   1.000
_cell.angle_alpha   90.00
_cell.angle_beta   90.00
_cell.angle_gamma   90.00
#
_symmetry.space_group_name_H-M   'P 1'
#
loop_
_entity.id
_entity.type
_entity.pdbx_description
1 polymer ?
#
loop_
_entity_poly.entity_id
_entity_poly.type
_entity_poly.pdbx_seq_one_letter_code
_entity_poly.pdbx_strand_id
1 'polypeptide(L)'
;MFVPKPHTPFQWEAQLSPVVAAERLEQLARALPKTVEYRFGKKERDDLTRSYLEGVLARGDRRLWSAIRRAWELGARFDGWGEHFRFDLWQRAMTETGIDPDAYALRARREDEVLPWSHLDMGTPEAYLRRERNLAGSEAQTPDCRTAGCHACGVSDQTACPEPPAQVLAENPAEIPAPPAPEREAVRLRLRYQKIGDLCFVGHLDLVNLFRRAARRARLPLHYSVGFHPQPSLSFGPPLSVGYAGLGEWLDLGLDSWRDPRQVVEELNRMLPPGVRVEAGREVPLSTPSLTDRINAGEYLIRWSTAGEHAAELEARVAAFAAASEVPGSQWSKKGPVKVNLRAAVVWIKMDSSGADIGVRWLHETGPGSTAKVSTLVEYFSAGWAQPWQAQVIRTLSGRRQGEGVTIP
;
A
#
# COMPACT_ATOMS: atom_id res chain seq x y z
N MET A 1 -21.04 8.48 -14.48
CA MET A 1 -20.23 8.94 -15.62
C MET A 1 -19.21 7.85 -15.94
N PHE A 2 -18.93 7.55 -17.21
CA PHE A 2 -17.91 6.56 -17.56
C PHE A 2 -16.49 7.12 -17.36
N VAL A 3 -15.56 6.29 -16.89
CA VAL A 3 -14.14 6.64 -16.67
C VAL A 3 -13.27 5.69 -17.49
N PRO A 4 -12.69 6.13 -18.63
CA PRO A 4 -11.75 5.34 -19.42
C PRO A 4 -10.54 4.91 -18.58
N LYS A 5 -10.21 3.61 -18.57
CA LYS A 5 -9.10 3.03 -17.78
C LYS A 5 -8.01 2.44 -18.68
N PRO A 6 -6.72 2.59 -18.32
CA PRO A 6 -5.61 1.85 -18.92
C PRO A 6 -5.88 0.34 -19.04
N HIS A 7 -5.38 -0.26 -20.12
CA HIS A 7 -5.47 -1.71 -20.39
C HIS A 7 -6.91 -2.24 -20.45
N THR A 8 -7.88 -1.39 -20.81
CA THR A 8 -9.26 -1.79 -21.12
C THR A 8 -9.60 -1.48 -22.58
N PRO A 9 -10.62 -2.12 -23.18
CA PRO A 9 -11.05 -1.83 -24.56
C PRO A 9 -11.38 -0.36 -24.79
N PHE A 10 -11.84 0.34 -23.75
CA PHE A 10 -12.25 1.74 -23.79
C PHE A 10 -11.13 2.73 -23.41
N GLN A 11 -9.86 2.30 -23.31
CA GLN A 11 -8.75 3.17 -22.90
C GLN A 11 -8.50 4.36 -23.85
N TRP A 12 -9.00 4.29 -25.08
CA TRP A 12 -8.94 5.34 -26.10
C TRP A 12 -10.14 6.31 -26.05
N GLU A 13 -11.19 6.02 -25.28
CA GLU A 13 -12.40 6.83 -25.26
C GLU A 13 -12.23 8.17 -24.54
N ALA A 14 -13.04 9.14 -24.95
CA ALA A 14 -13.25 10.38 -24.22
C ALA A 14 -14.11 10.13 -22.97
N GLN A 15 -13.89 10.93 -21.93
CA GLN A 15 -14.83 11.09 -20.83
C GLN A 15 -15.68 12.35 -21.04
N LEU A 16 -16.91 12.36 -20.55
CA LEU A 16 -17.74 13.57 -20.53
C LEU A 16 -17.20 14.59 -19.52
N SER A 17 -17.38 15.89 -19.77
CA SER A 17 -17.11 16.88 -18.73
C SER A 17 -18.18 16.79 -17.63
N PRO A 18 -17.87 17.19 -16.38
CA PRO A 18 -18.86 17.23 -15.30
C PRO A 18 -20.12 18.02 -15.66
N VAL A 19 -19.98 19.09 -16.46
CA VAL A 19 -21.08 19.91 -16.95
C VAL A 19 -22.00 19.10 -17.89
N VAL A 20 -21.45 18.53 -18.96
CA VAL A 20 -22.25 17.73 -19.93
C VAL A 20 -22.83 16.47 -19.28
N ALA A 21 -22.11 15.87 -18.32
CA ALA A 21 -22.63 14.76 -17.53
C ALA A 21 -23.83 15.18 -16.66
N ALA A 22 -23.77 16.34 -15.98
CA ALA A 22 -24.88 16.88 -15.21
C ALA A 22 -26.10 17.21 -16.09
N GLU A 23 -25.89 17.86 -17.23
CA GLU A 23 -26.96 18.17 -18.20
C GLU A 23 -27.68 16.91 -18.69
N ARG A 24 -26.93 15.86 -19.07
CA ARG A 24 -27.51 14.58 -19.50
C ARG A 24 -28.26 13.86 -18.37
N LEU A 25 -27.77 13.95 -17.14
CA LEU A 25 -28.49 13.42 -15.97
C LEU A 25 -29.80 14.19 -15.71
N GLU A 26 -29.82 15.51 -15.88
CA GLU A 26 -31.06 16.29 -15.78
C GLU A 26 -32.04 15.99 -16.91
N GLN A 27 -31.56 15.77 -18.14
CA GLN A 27 -32.40 15.34 -19.27
C GLN A 27 -33.03 13.96 -18.99
N LEU A 28 -32.22 13.00 -18.52
CA LEU A 28 -32.69 11.67 -18.12
C LEU A 28 -33.74 11.77 -17.00
N ALA A 29 -33.46 12.55 -15.96
CA ALA A 29 -34.35 12.80 -14.82
C ALA A 29 -35.71 13.40 -15.22
N ARG A 30 -35.77 14.18 -16.32
CA ARG A 30 -37.00 14.75 -16.89
C ARG A 30 -37.74 13.76 -17.81
N ALA A 31 -37.02 12.86 -18.47
CA ALA A 31 -37.58 11.88 -19.40
C ALA A 31 -38.08 10.60 -18.71
N LEU A 32 -37.56 10.26 -17.52
CA LEU A 32 -37.98 9.09 -16.76
C LEU A 32 -39.42 9.22 -16.23
N PRO A 33 -40.22 8.13 -16.22
CA PRO A 33 -41.53 8.10 -15.59
C PRO A 33 -41.43 8.44 -14.09
N LYS A 34 -42.44 9.13 -13.54
CA LYS A 34 -42.52 9.47 -12.11
C LYS A 34 -42.55 8.26 -11.16
N THR A 35 -42.73 7.05 -11.69
CA THR A 35 -42.67 5.77 -10.96
C THR A 35 -41.25 5.24 -10.79
N VAL A 36 -40.25 5.81 -11.49
CA VAL A 36 -38.84 5.45 -11.35
C VAL A 36 -38.19 6.37 -10.31
N GLU A 37 -37.91 5.83 -9.12
CA GLU A 37 -37.03 6.51 -8.16
C GLU A 37 -35.61 6.55 -8.72
N TYR A 38 -35.03 7.74 -8.81
CA TYR A 38 -33.63 7.94 -9.17
C TYR A 38 -32.92 8.79 -8.11
N ARG A 39 -31.61 8.60 -7.96
CA ARG A 39 -30.77 9.34 -7.00
C ARG A 39 -29.77 10.19 -7.78
N PHE A 40 -30.16 11.42 -8.09
CA PHE A 40 -29.33 12.45 -8.74
C PHE A 40 -29.36 13.75 -7.93
N GLY A 41 -29.12 13.62 -6.62
CA GLY A 41 -29.04 14.74 -5.69
C GLY A 41 -27.69 15.46 -5.75
N LYS A 42 -27.43 16.28 -4.74
CA LYS A 42 -26.15 17.01 -4.63
C LYS A 42 -24.95 16.06 -4.56
N LYS A 43 -25.06 14.97 -3.79
CA LYS A 43 -23.97 14.00 -3.59
C LYS A 43 -23.51 13.39 -4.92
N GLU A 44 -24.45 13.00 -5.77
CA GLU A 44 -24.15 12.39 -7.07
C GLU A 44 -23.61 13.41 -8.10
N ARG A 45 -23.90 14.71 -7.92
CA ARG A 45 -23.24 15.81 -8.66
C ARG A 45 -21.80 16.02 -8.16
N ASP A 46 -21.57 16.00 -6.85
CA ASP A 46 -20.24 16.11 -6.24
C ASP A 46 -19.35 14.91 -6.68
N ASP A 47 -19.93 13.71 -6.83
CA ASP A 47 -19.25 12.53 -7.37
C ASP A 47 -18.85 12.67 -8.87
N LEU A 48 -19.43 13.60 -9.64
CA LEU A 48 -18.99 13.87 -11.03
C LEU A 48 -17.60 14.48 -11.08
N THR A 49 -17.29 15.44 -10.19
CA THR A 49 -15.95 16.06 -10.15
C THR A 49 -14.89 15.06 -9.65
N ARG A 50 -15.26 14.17 -8.72
CA ARG A 50 -14.40 13.03 -8.33
C ARG A 50 -14.15 12.08 -9.50
N SER A 51 -15.21 11.65 -10.19
CA SER A 51 -15.11 10.77 -11.37
C SER A 51 -14.28 11.39 -12.51
N TYR A 52 -14.34 12.71 -12.67
CA TYR A 52 -13.52 13.45 -13.63
C TYR A 52 -12.04 13.45 -13.22
N LEU A 53 -11.72 13.80 -11.97
CA LEU A 53 -10.36 13.72 -11.45
C LEU A 53 -9.80 12.29 -11.53
N GLU A 54 -10.61 11.28 -11.24
CA GLU A 54 -10.25 9.88 -11.39
C GLU A 54 -9.85 9.53 -12.84
N GLY A 55 -10.52 10.13 -13.82
CA GLY A 55 -10.19 9.99 -15.24
C GLY A 55 -8.91 10.72 -15.67
N VAL A 56 -8.63 11.88 -15.07
CA VAL A 56 -7.36 12.62 -15.24
C VAL A 56 -6.21 11.79 -14.67
N LEU A 57 -6.33 11.34 -13.41
CA LEU A 57 -5.30 10.56 -12.71
C LEU A 57 -5.07 9.19 -13.37
N ALA A 58 -6.13 8.46 -13.72
CA ALA A 58 -6.01 7.14 -14.34
C ALA A 58 -5.36 7.18 -15.73
N ARG A 59 -5.45 8.30 -16.46
CA ARG A 59 -4.83 8.48 -17.78
C ARG A 59 -3.61 9.41 -17.76
N GLY A 60 -3.06 9.67 -16.57
CA GLY A 60 -1.93 10.55 -16.36
C GLY A 60 -0.62 10.05 -16.97
N ASP A 61 0.29 10.99 -17.23
CA ASP A 61 1.69 10.71 -17.54
C ASP A 61 2.61 11.30 -16.46
N ARG A 62 3.94 11.24 -16.65
CA ARG A 62 4.93 11.73 -15.68
C ARG A 62 4.79 13.23 -15.35
N ARG A 63 4.18 14.04 -16.22
CA ARG A 63 3.95 15.48 -16.02
C ARG A 63 2.91 15.74 -14.94
N LEU A 64 1.91 14.86 -14.79
CA LEU A 64 0.83 15.00 -13.81
C LEU A 64 1.32 14.96 -12.35
N TRP A 65 2.54 14.46 -12.12
CA TRP A 65 3.20 14.48 -10.81
C TRP A 65 3.27 15.88 -10.20
N SER A 66 3.49 16.95 -10.98
CA SER A 66 3.55 18.32 -10.46
C SER A 66 2.21 18.71 -9.82
N ALA A 67 1.09 18.45 -10.48
CA ALA A 67 -0.25 18.73 -9.97
C ALA A 67 -0.59 17.88 -8.73
N ILE A 68 -0.22 16.59 -8.72
CA ILE A 68 -0.44 15.70 -7.56
C ILE A 68 0.34 16.21 -6.34
N ARG A 69 1.64 16.50 -6.51
CA ARG A 69 2.47 17.09 -5.47
C ARG A 69 1.90 18.43 -5.01
N ARG A 70 1.45 19.27 -5.94
CA ARG A 70 0.94 20.61 -5.60
C ARG A 70 -0.40 20.55 -4.87
N ALA A 71 -1.31 19.66 -5.24
CA ALA A 71 -2.54 19.41 -4.48
C ALA A 71 -2.22 18.97 -3.05
N TRP A 72 -1.21 18.11 -2.88
CA TRP A 72 -0.71 17.73 -1.56
C TRP A 72 -0.08 18.91 -0.78
N GLU A 73 0.70 19.79 -1.40
CA GLU A 73 1.21 21.01 -0.76
C GLU A 73 0.09 21.98 -0.35
N LEU A 74 -1.00 22.04 -1.13
CA LEU A 74 -2.20 22.83 -0.86
C LEU A 74 -3.14 22.21 0.19
N GLY A 75 -2.82 21.01 0.70
CA GLY A 75 -3.55 20.35 1.79
C GLY A 75 -4.54 19.27 1.39
N ALA A 76 -4.60 18.86 0.11
CA ALA A 76 -5.46 17.76 -0.33
C ALA A 76 -5.04 16.44 0.33
N ARG A 77 -5.94 15.84 1.13
CA ARG A 77 -5.70 14.61 1.93
C ARG A 77 -6.98 13.80 1.97
N PHE A 78 -6.85 12.47 1.94
CA PHE A 78 -7.97 11.53 2.06
C PHE A 78 -9.07 11.70 0.98
N ASP A 79 -8.75 12.23 -0.20
CA ASP A 79 -9.70 12.49 -1.31
C ASP A 79 -10.49 11.26 -1.81
N GLY A 80 -10.10 10.04 -1.43
CA GLY A 80 -10.88 8.81 -1.66
C GLY A 80 -12.11 8.66 -0.74
N TRP A 81 -12.24 9.48 0.30
CA TRP A 81 -13.41 9.59 1.17
C TRP A 81 -14.15 10.89 0.85
N GLY A 82 -15.44 10.80 0.54
CA GLY A 82 -16.19 11.90 -0.07
C GLY A 82 -16.32 13.13 0.82
N GLU A 83 -16.33 12.95 2.13
CA GLU A 83 -16.34 13.97 3.17
C GLU A 83 -15.03 14.78 3.26
N HIS A 84 -13.93 14.26 2.71
CA HIS A 84 -12.62 14.92 2.69
C HIS A 84 -12.22 15.41 1.29
N PHE A 85 -12.98 15.06 0.26
CA PHE A 85 -12.66 15.38 -1.13
C PHE A 85 -12.70 16.90 -1.41
N ARG A 86 -11.58 17.46 -1.87
CA ARG A 86 -11.42 18.91 -2.08
C ARG A 86 -10.99 19.24 -3.51
N PHE A 87 -11.94 19.13 -4.44
CA PHE A 87 -11.70 19.39 -5.87
C PHE A 87 -11.15 20.79 -6.17
N ASP A 88 -11.49 21.79 -5.36
CA ASP A 88 -10.97 23.16 -5.47
C ASP A 88 -9.44 23.24 -5.32
N LEU A 89 -8.86 22.40 -4.46
CA LEU A 89 -7.40 22.29 -4.28
C LEU A 89 -6.74 21.64 -5.51
N TRP A 90 -7.43 20.68 -6.14
CA TRP A 90 -6.97 20.03 -7.37
C TRP A 90 -7.03 20.97 -8.58
N GLN A 91 -8.13 21.72 -8.76
CA GLN A 91 -8.23 22.76 -9.79
C GLN A 91 -7.16 23.84 -9.64
N ARG A 92 -6.94 24.29 -8.39
CA ARG A 92 -5.86 25.24 -8.07
C ARG A 92 -4.48 24.66 -8.37
N ALA A 93 -4.21 23.41 -7.99
CA ALA A 93 -2.94 22.73 -8.25
C ALA A 93 -2.65 22.59 -9.75
N MET A 94 -3.65 22.20 -10.55
CA MET A 94 -3.55 22.09 -12.01
C MET A 94 -3.24 23.45 -12.65
N THR A 95 -3.94 24.51 -12.21
CA THR A 95 -3.72 25.88 -12.67
C THR A 95 -2.31 26.39 -12.31
N GLU A 96 -1.88 26.25 -11.05
CA GLU A 96 -0.55 26.68 -10.58
C GLU A 96 0.61 25.87 -11.20
N THR A 97 0.34 24.71 -11.80
CA THR A 97 1.36 23.86 -12.46
C THR A 97 1.27 23.86 -13.98
N GLY A 98 0.33 24.59 -14.58
CA GLY A 98 0.11 24.63 -16.03
C GLY A 98 -0.36 23.30 -16.62
N ILE A 99 -0.90 22.39 -15.80
CA ILE A 99 -1.43 21.10 -16.25
C ILE A 99 -2.88 21.30 -16.69
N ASP A 100 -3.17 21.10 -17.97
CA ASP A 100 -4.53 21.01 -18.49
C ASP A 100 -5.12 19.61 -18.20
N PRO A 101 -6.14 19.48 -17.32
CA PRO A 101 -6.79 18.20 -17.06
C PRO A 101 -7.67 17.71 -18.22
N ASP A 102 -8.21 18.59 -19.07
CA ASP A 102 -9.11 18.20 -20.15
C ASP A 102 -8.36 17.45 -21.26
N ALA A 103 -7.10 17.80 -21.50
CA ALA A 103 -6.18 17.05 -22.38
C ALA A 103 -5.98 15.58 -21.97
N TYR A 104 -6.14 15.23 -20.68
CA TYR A 104 -6.11 13.85 -20.19
C TYR A 104 -7.51 13.22 -20.17
N ALA A 105 -8.52 13.98 -19.75
CA ALA A 105 -9.85 13.44 -19.47
C ALA A 105 -10.80 13.45 -20.67
N LEU A 106 -10.96 14.59 -21.32
CA LEU A 106 -12.04 14.82 -22.29
C LEU A 106 -11.65 14.47 -23.74
N ARG A 107 -10.34 14.32 -24.01
CA ARG A 107 -9.84 13.95 -25.33
C ARG A 107 -9.92 12.44 -25.56
N ALA A 108 -10.54 12.02 -26.67
CA ALA A 108 -10.37 10.67 -27.21
C ALA A 108 -8.94 10.50 -27.75
N ARG A 109 -8.27 9.42 -27.38
CA ARG A 109 -6.90 9.14 -27.83
C ARG A 109 -6.92 8.42 -29.16
N ARG A 110 -5.93 8.69 -30.01
CA ARG A 110 -5.83 7.96 -31.28
C ARG A 110 -5.39 6.53 -30.99
N GLU A 111 -5.81 5.64 -31.88
CA GLU A 111 -5.44 4.23 -31.83
C GLU A 111 -3.94 4.03 -31.98
N ASP A 112 -3.25 4.82 -32.79
CA ASP A 112 -1.80 4.80 -33.03
C ASP A 112 -0.99 5.71 -32.08
N GLU A 113 -1.62 6.28 -31.05
CA GLU A 113 -0.96 7.11 -30.05
C GLU A 113 -0.17 6.25 -29.05
N VAL A 114 1.09 6.61 -28.78
CA VAL A 114 1.87 6.00 -27.68
C VAL A 114 1.23 6.41 -26.35
N LEU A 115 0.55 5.48 -25.69
CA LEU A 115 -0.13 5.75 -24.42
C LEU A 115 0.87 5.79 -23.27
N PRO A 116 0.68 6.65 -22.23
CA PRO A 116 1.60 6.75 -21.09
C PRO A 116 1.87 5.41 -20.38
N TRP A 117 0.91 4.49 -20.41
CA TRP A 117 0.96 3.15 -19.82
C TRP A 117 1.35 2.03 -20.79
N SER A 118 1.59 2.29 -22.08
CA SER A 118 1.99 1.25 -23.06
C SER A 118 3.30 0.53 -22.74
N HIS A 119 4.09 1.04 -21.78
CA HIS A 119 5.32 0.40 -21.28
C HIS A 119 5.07 -0.63 -20.17
N LEU A 120 3.81 -0.80 -19.74
CA LEU A 120 3.38 -1.77 -18.74
C LEU A 120 2.74 -2.97 -19.45
N ASP A 121 3.20 -4.18 -19.11
CA ASP A 121 2.54 -5.40 -19.54
C ASP A 121 1.57 -5.88 -18.45
N MET A 122 0.30 -6.06 -18.83
CA MET A 122 -0.78 -6.54 -17.98
C MET A 122 -1.27 -7.94 -18.40
N GLY A 123 -0.57 -8.61 -19.32
CA GLY A 123 -0.94 -9.90 -19.92
C GLY A 123 -1.95 -9.78 -21.06
N THR A 124 -2.74 -8.71 -21.14
CA THR A 124 -3.74 -8.52 -22.22
C THR A 124 -3.13 -7.83 -23.44
N PRO A 125 -3.06 -8.48 -24.62
CA PRO A 125 -2.51 -7.87 -25.82
C PRO A 125 -3.36 -6.70 -26.31
N GLU A 126 -2.73 -5.65 -26.83
CA GLU A 126 -3.45 -4.47 -27.33
C GLU A 126 -4.40 -4.81 -28.50
N ALA A 127 -4.04 -5.78 -29.34
CA ALA A 127 -4.88 -6.30 -30.41
C ALA A 127 -6.20 -6.92 -29.90
N TYR A 128 -6.18 -7.53 -28.70
CA TYR A 128 -7.39 -7.99 -28.02
C TYR A 128 -8.27 -6.80 -27.66
N LEU A 129 -7.70 -5.79 -26.98
CA LEU A 129 -8.42 -4.60 -26.54
C LEU A 129 -9.09 -3.84 -27.70
N ARG A 130 -8.41 -3.74 -28.85
CA ARG A 130 -8.97 -3.14 -30.09
C ARG A 130 -10.16 -3.93 -30.63
N ARG A 131 -10.06 -5.27 -30.66
CA ARG A 131 -11.16 -6.13 -31.13
C ARG A 131 -12.38 -6.01 -30.21
N GLU A 132 -12.20 -6.05 -28.89
CA GLU A 132 -13.29 -5.87 -27.93
C GLU A 132 -13.93 -4.48 -28.06
N ARG A 133 -13.14 -3.43 -28.32
CA ARG A 133 -13.64 -2.07 -28.57
C ARG A 133 -14.55 -2.04 -29.79
N ASN A 134 -14.13 -2.65 -30.89
CA ASN A 134 -14.90 -2.73 -32.12
C ASN A 134 -16.19 -3.53 -31.94
N LEU A 135 -16.14 -4.67 -31.22
CA LEU A 135 -17.32 -5.45 -30.87
C LEU A 135 -18.31 -4.63 -30.03
N ALA A 136 -17.84 -3.95 -28.99
CA ALA A 136 -18.67 -3.07 -28.17
C ALA A 136 -19.30 -1.92 -28.98
N GLY A 137 -18.55 -1.36 -29.94
CA GLY A 137 -19.05 -0.34 -30.88
C GLY A 137 -20.11 -0.85 -31.85
N SER A 138 -20.15 -2.15 -32.12
CA SER A 138 -21.21 -2.83 -32.89
C SER A 138 -22.26 -3.52 -32.00
N GLU A 139 -22.34 -3.18 -30.71
CA GLU A 139 -23.21 -3.79 -29.70
C GLU A 139 -23.08 -5.33 -29.57
N ALA A 140 -21.97 -5.88 -30.06
CA ALA A 140 -21.67 -7.30 -30.05
C ALA A 140 -20.96 -7.70 -28.75
N GLN A 141 -21.31 -8.87 -28.23
CA GLN A 141 -20.64 -9.46 -27.07
C GLN A 141 -19.59 -10.47 -27.53
N THR A 142 -18.44 -10.46 -26.87
CA THR A 142 -17.49 -11.58 -26.91
C THR A 142 -18.17 -12.79 -26.26
N PRO A 143 -18.33 -13.92 -26.97
CA PRO A 143 -18.94 -15.11 -26.41
C PRO A 143 -18.20 -15.65 -25.18
N ASP A 144 -18.81 -16.61 -24.49
CA ASP A 144 -18.08 -17.34 -23.45
C ASP A 144 -17.01 -18.22 -24.11
N CYS A 145 -15.73 -17.92 -23.86
CA CYS A 145 -14.64 -18.67 -24.46
C CYS A 145 -14.78 -20.18 -24.21
N ARG A 146 -15.32 -20.55 -23.05
CA ARG A 146 -15.60 -21.93 -22.62
C ARG A 146 -16.41 -22.76 -23.60
N THR A 147 -17.27 -22.12 -24.39
CA THR A 147 -18.15 -22.76 -25.37
C THR A 147 -17.88 -22.32 -26.81
N ALA A 148 -17.19 -21.20 -27.01
CA ALA A 148 -16.97 -20.57 -28.32
C ALA A 148 -15.50 -20.55 -28.80
N GLY A 149 -14.57 -21.16 -28.05
CA GLY A 149 -13.14 -21.15 -28.39
C GLY A 149 -12.37 -20.01 -27.74
N CYS A 150 -11.03 -20.02 -27.87
CA CYS A 150 -10.19 -19.00 -27.25
C CYS A 150 -10.32 -17.65 -27.96
N HIS A 151 -10.53 -16.57 -27.20
CA HIS A 151 -10.52 -15.21 -27.72
C HIS A 151 -9.14 -14.53 -27.65
N ALA A 152 -8.09 -15.28 -27.27
CA ALA A 152 -6.70 -14.81 -27.16
C ALA A 152 -6.51 -13.59 -26.25
N CYS A 153 -7.08 -13.63 -25.04
CA CYS A 153 -6.97 -12.56 -24.04
C CYS A 153 -5.58 -12.44 -23.38
N GLY A 154 -4.68 -13.40 -23.59
CA GLY A 154 -3.30 -13.39 -23.06
C GLY A 154 -3.15 -13.62 -21.55
N VAL A 155 -4.24 -13.85 -20.82
CA VAL A 155 -4.24 -14.12 -19.37
C VAL A 155 -3.47 -15.41 -18.98
N SER A 156 -3.11 -16.26 -19.95
CA SER A 156 -2.32 -17.48 -19.73
C SER A 156 -1.15 -17.60 -20.71
N ASP A 157 0.06 -17.87 -20.18
CA ASP A 157 1.26 -18.27 -20.96
C ASP A 157 1.10 -19.61 -21.70
N GLN A 158 -0.02 -20.32 -21.51
CA GLN A 158 -0.27 -21.61 -22.12
C GLN A 158 -1.01 -21.44 -23.46
N THR A 159 -0.53 -22.18 -24.47
CA THR A 159 -1.04 -22.20 -25.85
C THR A 159 -2.42 -22.84 -26.02
N ALA A 160 -3.12 -23.16 -24.92
CA ALA A 160 -4.52 -23.59 -24.92
C ALA A 160 -5.27 -22.75 -23.87
N CYS A 161 -6.31 -21.98 -24.22
CA CYS A 161 -7.57 -22.37 -24.89
C CYS A 161 -8.58 -23.04 -23.92
N PRO A 162 -9.89 -22.98 -24.22
CA PRO A 162 -10.95 -23.56 -23.39
C PRO A 162 -10.90 -25.10 -23.49
N GLU A 163 -11.59 -25.87 -22.65
CA GLU A 163 -13.05 -26.01 -22.65
C GLU A 163 -13.58 -26.41 -21.27
N PRO A 164 -14.56 -25.66 -20.76
CA PRO A 164 -15.55 -26.22 -19.86
C PRO A 164 -16.99 -26.18 -20.43
N PRO A 165 -17.41 -27.29 -21.06
CA PRO A 165 -18.73 -27.87 -20.88
C PRO A 165 -18.63 -29.38 -20.51
N ALA A 166 -19.51 -30.00 -19.73
CA ALA A 166 -20.68 -29.48 -19.01
C ALA A 166 -20.68 -29.83 -17.50
N GLN A 167 -19.79 -30.72 -17.03
CA GLN A 167 -19.62 -31.06 -15.61
C GLN A 167 -19.20 -29.87 -14.70
N VAL A 168 -18.73 -28.79 -15.33
CA VAL A 168 -18.18 -27.51 -14.84
C VAL A 168 -18.79 -26.93 -13.55
N LEU A 169 -20.06 -27.22 -13.24
CA LEU A 169 -20.79 -26.61 -12.12
C LEU A 169 -21.60 -27.60 -11.26
N ALA A 170 -21.66 -28.88 -11.61
CA ALA A 170 -22.41 -29.87 -10.81
C ALA A 170 -21.61 -30.34 -9.58
N GLU A 171 -20.28 -30.29 -9.67
CA GLU A 171 -19.32 -30.79 -8.68
C GLU A 171 -18.59 -29.63 -7.99
N ASN A 172 -19.32 -28.76 -7.28
CA ASN A 172 -18.71 -28.11 -6.12
C ASN A 172 -18.66 -29.20 -5.04
N PRO A 173 -17.52 -29.84 -4.74
CA PRO A 173 -17.49 -30.79 -3.65
C PRO A 173 -17.74 -30.00 -2.37
N ALA A 174 -18.72 -30.44 -1.57
CA ALA A 174 -19.03 -29.78 -0.29
C ALA A 174 -17.79 -29.71 0.62
N GLU A 175 -16.84 -30.61 0.40
CA GLU A 175 -15.50 -30.61 0.98
C GLU A 175 -14.46 -30.53 -0.14
N ILE A 176 -13.73 -29.43 -0.22
CA ILE A 176 -12.41 -29.43 -0.87
C ILE A 176 -11.56 -30.44 -0.07
N PRO A 177 -11.04 -31.53 -0.66
CA PRO A 177 -10.23 -32.48 0.07
C PRO A 177 -9.05 -31.72 0.70
N ALA A 178 -8.86 -31.88 2.01
CA ALA A 178 -7.71 -31.27 2.66
C ALA A 178 -6.43 -31.74 1.92
N PRO A 179 -5.49 -30.83 1.60
CA PRO A 179 -4.23 -31.26 0.99
C PRO A 179 -3.60 -32.35 1.87
N PRO A 180 -2.99 -33.39 1.26
CA PRO A 180 -2.43 -34.50 2.02
C PRO A 180 -1.51 -33.95 3.11
N ALA A 181 -1.70 -34.45 4.35
CA ALA A 181 -0.92 -33.99 5.49
C ALA A 181 0.57 -34.08 5.13
N PRO A 182 1.36 -32.99 5.29
CA PRO A 182 2.72 -32.97 4.81
C PRO A 182 3.52 -34.08 5.51
N GLU A 183 4.30 -34.84 4.73
CA GLU A 183 5.09 -35.99 5.21
C GLU A 183 6.18 -35.62 6.23
N ARG A 184 6.35 -34.32 6.51
CA ARG A 184 7.20 -33.76 7.56
C ARG A 184 6.46 -32.63 8.27
N GLU A 185 6.75 -32.46 9.56
CA GLU A 185 6.30 -31.29 10.31
C GLU A 185 6.80 -30.00 9.64
N ALA A 186 5.94 -28.99 9.55
CA ALA A 186 6.26 -27.73 8.90
C ALA A 186 7.48 -27.05 9.56
N VAL A 187 8.46 -26.66 8.77
CA VAL A 187 9.66 -25.96 9.26
C VAL A 187 9.38 -24.46 9.32
N ARG A 188 9.76 -23.80 10.41
CA ARG A 188 9.66 -22.34 10.55
C ARG A 188 11.04 -21.70 10.52
N LEU A 189 11.28 -20.85 9.53
CA LEU A 189 12.49 -20.04 9.44
C LEU A 189 12.20 -18.60 9.89
N ARG A 190 12.88 -18.15 10.94
CA ARG A 190 12.88 -16.75 11.39
C ARG A 190 13.95 -15.97 10.64
N LEU A 191 13.50 -14.97 9.87
CA LEU A 191 14.30 -14.13 9.00
C LEU A 191 14.37 -12.71 9.56
N ARG A 192 15.58 -12.12 9.56
CA ARG A 192 15.79 -10.68 9.80
C ARG A 192 15.91 -9.96 8.46
N TYR A 193 15.18 -8.87 8.28
CA TYR A 193 15.21 -8.09 7.04
C TYR A 193 15.23 -6.57 7.26
N GLN A 194 15.63 -5.85 6.23
CA GLN A 194 15.60 -4.40 6.12
C GLN A 194 14.55 -3.93 5.12
N LYS A 195 14.00 -2.75 5.36
CA LYS A 195 13.06 -2.02 4.49
C LYS A 195 13.49 -0.56 4.46
N ILE A 196 14.17 -0.12 3.39
CA ILE A 196 14.85 1.18 3.27
C ILE A 196 14.65 1.80 1.87
N GLY A 197 15.04 3.06 1.71
CA GLY A 197 14.80 3.82 0.46
C GLY A 197 13.31 3.97 0.16
N ASP A 198 12.96 4.12 -1.12
CA ASP A 198 11.58 4.32 -1.58
C ASP A 198 10.60 3.23 -1.12
N LEU A 199 11.12 2.02 -0.83
CA LEU A 199 10.32 0.90 -0.32
C LEU A 199 9.74 1.20 1.07
N CYS A 200 10.21 2.22 1.81
CA CYS A 200 9.59 2.65 3.07
C CYS A 200 8.12 3.07 2.89
N PHE A 201 7.75 3.60 1.71
CA PHE A 201 6.40 4.01 1.35
C PHE A 201 5.45 2.84 0.99
N VAL A 202 5.97 1.62 0.88
CA VAL A 202 5.15 0.42 0.61
C VAL A 202 4.38 0.01 1.87
N GLY A 203 3.09 -0.27 1.71
CA GLY A 203 2.19 -0.70 2.80
C GLY A 203 2.51 -2.10 3.33
N HIS A 204 1.98 -2.44 4.50
CA HIS A 204 2.22 -3.76 5.11
C HIS A 204 1.71 -4.92 4.24
N LEU A 205 0.49 -4.81 3.68
CA LEU A 205 -0.10 -5.86 2.83
C LEU A 205 0.71 -6.06 1.54
N ASP A 206 1.22 -4.98 0.95
CA ASP A 206 2.07 -5.03 -0.23
C ASP A 206 3.43 -5.66 0.08
N LEU A 207 3.99 -5.42 1.27
CA LEU A 207 5.20 -6.09 1.75
C LEU A 207 4.99 -7.61 1.94
N VAL A 208 3.85 -8.02 2.51
CA VAL A 208 3.46 -9.45 2.60
C VAL A 208 3.39 -10.07 1.20
N ASN A 209 2.73 -9.38 0.26
CA ASN A 209 2.62 -9.82 -1.13
C ASN A 209 3.98 -9.86 -1.86
N LEU A 210 4.88 -8.92 -1.56
CA LEU A 210 6.24 -8.89 -2.08
C LEU A 210 7.03 -10.13 -1.66
N PHE A 211 7.04 -10.46 -0.36
CA PHE A 211 7.72 -11.66 0.15
C PHE A 211 7.09 -12.95 -0.39
N ARG A 212 5.75 -13.03 -0.49
CA ARG A 212 5.05 -14.15 -1.14
C ARG A 212 5.49 -14.34 -2.60
N ARG A 213 5.56 -13.25 -3.39
CA ARG A 213 6.02 -13.29 -4.78
C ARG A 213 7.51 -13.67 -4.88
N ALA A 214 8.36 -13.12 -4.00
CA ALA A 214 9.78 -13.44 -3.95
C ALA A 214 10.03 -14.92 -3.63
N ALA A 215 9.37 -15.46 -2.61
CA ALA A 215 9.49 -16.87 -2.22
C ALA A 215 8.96 -17.83 -3.29
N ARG A 216 7.85 -17.49 -3.96
CA ARG A 216 7.34 -18.27 -5.11
C ARG A 216 8.30 -18.24 -6.30
N ARG A 217 8.87 -17.08 -6.64
CA ARG A 217 9.88 -16.96 -7.72
C ARG A 217 11.18 -17.70 -7.40
N ALA A 218 11.57 -17.73 -6.12
CA ALA A 218 12.66 -18.53 -5.59
C ALA A 218 12.37 -20.04 -5.55
N ARG A 219 11.14 -20.48 -5.86
CA ARG A 219 10.68 -21.88 -5.80
C ARG A 219 10.89 -22.52 -4.42
N LEU A 220 10.73 -21.74 -3.35
CA LEU A 220 10.77 -22.27 -1.99
C LEU A 220 9.58 -23.22 -1.74
N PRO A 221 9.77 -24.32 -0.99
CA PRO A 221 8.70 -25.24 -0.63
C PRO A 221 7.82 -24.63 0.47
N LEU A 222 7.04 -23.61 0.11
CA LEU A 222 6.22 -22.82 1.02
C LEU A 222 5.13 -23.68 1.69
N HIS A 223 5.05 -23.63 3.02
CA HIS A 223 3.92 -24.18 3.74
C HIS A 223 2.68 -23.30 3.58
N TYR A 224 1.49 -23.90 3.48
CA TYR A 224 0.22 -23.18 3.26
C TYR A 224 -0.76 -23.39 4.42
N SER A 225 -1.58 -22.38 4.71
CA SER A 225 -2.68 -22.48 5.68
C SER A 225 -3.80 -23.40 5.19
N VAL A 226 -4.36 -24.22 6.08
CA VAL A 226 -5.55 -25.03 5.79
C VAL A 226 -6.81 -24.15 5.72
N GLY A 227 -7.69 -24.38 4.74
CA GLY A 227 -8.98 -23.70 4.57
C GLY A 227 -9.31 -23.35 3.12
N PHE A 228 -10.46 -22.71 2.88
CA PHE A 228 -10.98 -22.39 1.54
C PHE A 228 -10.09 -21.49 0.67
N HIS A 229 -9.18 -20.72 1.29
CA HIS A 229 -8.22 -19.87 0.58
C HIS A 229 -6.81 -20.07 1.15
N PRO A 230 -6.11 -21.17 0.77
CA PRO A 230 -4.77 -21.44 1.27
C PRO A 230 -3.81 -20.30 0.94
N GLN A 231 -3.18 -19.74 1.97
CA GLN A 231 -2.17 -18.70 1.84
C GLN A 231 -0.81 -19.23 2.29
N PRO A 232 0.30 -18.81 1.66
CA PRO A 232 1.63 -19.10 2.17
C PRO A 232 1.77 -18.60 3.62
N SER A 233 2.30 -19.47 4.47
CA SER A 233 2.52 -19.23 5.89
C SER A 233 3.68 -18.23 6.09
N LEU A 234 3.32 -16.96 6.19
CA LEU A 234 4.22 -15.86 6.55
C LEU A 234 3.59 -15.10 7.73
N SER A 235 4.35 -14.94 8.80
CA SER A 235 3.99 -14.10 9.94
C SER A 235 5.04 -13.01 10.13
N PHE A 236 4.64 -11.76 10.23
CA PHE A 236 5.55 -10.62 10.40
C PHE A 236 5.50 -10.11 11.84
N GLY A 237 6.57 -9.44 12.28
CA GLY A 237 6.54 -8.62 13.48
C GLY A 237 5.57 -7.42 13.36
N PRO A 238 5.37 -6.66 14.46
CA PRO A 238 4.49 -5.49 14.49
C PRO A 238 4.78 -4.53 13.33
N PRO A 239 3.77 -4.17 12.51
CA PRO A 239 4.02 -3.52 11.22
C PRO A 239 4.63 -2.13 11.36
N LEU A 240 5.57 -1.80 10.47
CA LEU A 240 6.05 -0.43 10.28
C LEU A 240 4.95 0.46 9.68
N SER A 241 4.89 1.71 10.12
CA SER A 241 4.08 2.75 9.46
C SER A 241 4.63 3.06 8.06
N VAL A 242 3.75 3.50 7.17
CA VAL A 242 4.15 3.95 5.82
C VAL A 242 5.08 5.16 5.93
N GLY A 243 6.15 5.16 5.14
CA GLY A 243 7.22 6.15 5.18
C GLY A 243 8.33 5.84 6.19
N TYR A 244 8.16 4.85 7.07
CA TYR A 244 9.20 4.47 8.04
C TYR A 244 10.11 3.42 7.44
N ALA A 245 11.43 3.60 7.64
CA ALA A 245 12.44 2.61 7.34
C ALA A 245 12.61 1.63 8.51
N GLY A 246 13.11 0.42 8.23
CA GLY A 246 13.47 -0.58 9.23
C GLY A 246 14.80 -1.25 8.90
N LEU A 247 15.68 -1.41 9.88
CA LEU A 247 17.01 -2.03 9.74
C LEU A 247 17.12 -3.41 10.44
N GLY A 248 16.06 -3.83 11.13
CA GLY A 248 16.04 -5.03 11.95
C GLY A 248 14.61 -5.53 12.17
N GLU A 249 13.93 -5.79 11.06
CA GLU A 249 12.55 -6.28 10.99
C GLU A 249 12.51 -7.80 10.93
N TRP A 250 11.39 -8.40 11.34
CA TRP A 250 11.28 -9.85 11.50
C TRP A 250 10.12 -10.46 10.72
N LEU A 251 10.40 -11.63 10.13
CA LEU A 251 9.47 -12.46 9.37
C LEU A 251 9.70 -13.93 9.74
N ASP A 252 8.66 -14.65 10.15
CA ASP A 252 8.64 -16.10 10.23
C ASP A 252 8.03 -16.66 8.93
N LEU A 253 8.81 -17.50 8.23
CA LEU A 253 8.46 -18.16 6.97
C LEU A 253 8.25 -19.67 7.22
N GLY A 254 7.07 -20.19 6.89
CA GLY A 254 6.78 -21.62 6.93
C GLY A 254 7.17 -22.35 5.65
N LEU A 255 7.80 -23.51 5.78
CA LEU A 255 8.18 -24.41 4.68
C LEU A 255 7.68 -25.84 4.93
N ASP A 256 7.24 -26.54 3.88
CA ASP A 256 6.83 -27.96 3.94
C ASP A 256 8.05 -28.91 4.03
N SER A 257 9.24 -28.44 3.67
CA SER A 257 10.48 -29.19 3.81
C SER A 257 11.64 -28.28 4.21
N TRP A 258 12.55 -28.85 4.98
CA TRP A 258 13.74 -28.15 5.46
C TRP A 258 14.62 -27.66 4.30
N ARG A 259 15.09 -26.41 4.41
CA ARG A 259 16.10 -25.79 3.54
C ARG A 259 17.11 -25.06 4.43
N ASP A 260 18.37 -25.04 4.03
CA ASP A 260 19.40 -24.25 4.73
C ASP A 260 18.97 -22.77 4.78
N PRO A 261 18.83 -22.16 5.97
CA PRO A 261 18.44 -20.76 6.10
C PRO A 261 19.35 -19.79 5.33
N ARG A 262 20.63 -20.11 5.13
CA ARG A 262 21.57 -19.28 4.35
C ARG A 262 21.20 -19.28 2.87
N GLN A 263 20.91 -20.45 2.30
CA GLN A 263 20.44 -20.58 0.92
C GLN A 263 19.12 -19.85 0.72
N VAL A 264 18.17 -19.97 1.66
CA VAL A 264 16.89 -19.27 1.61
C VAL A 264 17.07 -17.75 1.60
N VAL A 265 17.99 -17.21 2.40
CA VAL A 265 18.34 -15.77 2.40
C VAL A 265 18.90 -15.33 1.04
N GLU A 266 19.80 -16.10 0.44
CA GLU A 266 20.36 -15.81 -0.88
C GLU A 266 19.35 -15.92 -2.02
N GLU A 267 18.47 -16.93 -1.98
CA GLU A 267 17.40 -17.16 -2.96
C GLU A 267 16.35 -16.03 -2.91
N LEU A 268 15.95 -15.62 -1.70
CA LEU A 268 15.04 -14.48 -1.51
C LEU A 268 15.68 -13.16 -1.99
N ASN A 269 16.92 -12.88 -1.61
CA ASN A 269 17.61 -11.64 -2.01
C ASN A 269 17.83 -11.54 -3.53
N ARG A 270 17.96 -12.65 -4.26
CA ARG A 270 17.97 -12.65 -5.73
C ARG A 270 16.63 -12.27 -6.36
N MET A 271 15.52 -12.38 -5.61
CA MET A 271 14.17 -12.10 -6.10
C MET A 271 13.57 -10.79 -5.56
N LEU A 272 14.08 -10.28 -4.43
CA LEU A 272 13.65 -9.03 -3.81
C LEU A 272 14.18 -7.80 -4.57
N PRO A 273 13.40 -6.70 -4.64
CA PRO A 273 13.84 -5.45 -5.25
C PRO A 273 14.81 -4.69 -4.32
N PRO A 274 15.59 -3.75 -4.87
CA PRO A 274 16.36 -2.79 -4.07
C PRO A 274 15.47 -2.12 -3.01
N GLY A 275 16.01 -1.92 -1.81
CA GLY A 275 15.27 -1.36 -0.67
C GLY A 275 14.61 -2.41 0.24
N VAL A 276 14.51 -3.69 -0.15
CA VAL A 276 14.19 -4.80 0.77
C VAL A 276 15.27 -5.87 0.70
N ARG A 277 15.86 -6.23 1.85
CA ARG A 277 16.94 -7.22 1.92
C ARG A 277 16.80 -8.09 3.15
N VAL A 278 16.88 -9.41 3.00
CA VAL A 278 17.02 -10.34 4.13
C VAL A 278 18.50 -10.40 4.51
N GLU A 279 18.82 -10.20 5.78
CA GLU A 279 20.20 -10.17 6.28
C GLU A 279 20.64 -11.51 6.86
N ALA A 280 19.72 -12.22 7.52
CA ALA A 280 19.98 -13.48 8.18
C ALA A 280 18.70 -14.31 8.31
N GLY A 281 18.86 -15.63 8.42
CA GLY A 281 17.79 -16.56 8.71
C GLY A 281 18.27 -17.63 9.68
N ARG A 282 17.37 -18.14 10.52
CA ARG A 282 17.57 -19.33 11.34
C ARG A 282 16.30 -20.14 11.44
N GLU A 283 16.43 -21.45 11.62
CA GLU A 283 15.31 -22.29 12.02
C GLU A 283 14.89 -21.97 13.46
N VAL A 284 13.59 -22.04 13.74
CA VAL A 284 13.02 -21.91 15.09
C VAL A 284 11.97 -23.00 15.31
N PRO A 285 11.88 -23.62 16.51
CA PRO A 285 10.85 -24.61 16.81
C PRO A 285 9.44 -24.06 16.60
N LEU A 286 8.50 -24.88 16.13
CA LEU A 286 7.09 -24.49 15.92
C LEU A 286 6.40 -23.99 17.20
N SER A 287 6.82 -24.51 18.36
CA SER A 287 6.38 -24.10 19.71
C SER A 287 6.90 -22.71 20.13
N THR A 288 7.79 -22.09 19.35
CA THR A 288 8.25 -20.72 19.61
C THR A 288 7.08 -19.74 19.46
N PRO A 289 6.83 -18.85 20.45
CA PRO A 289 5.80 -17.83 20.36
C PRO A 289 5.95 -16.92 19.14
N SER A 290 4.83 -16.34 18.69
CA SER A 290 4.79 -15.53 17.47
C SER A 290 5.67 -14.28 17.58
N LEU A 291 6.02 -13.69 16.44
CA LEU A 291 6.74 -12.41 16.42
C LEU A 291 5.95 -11.29 17.09
N THR A 292 4.61 -11.30 16.97
CA THR A 292 3.72 -10.33 17.63
C THR A 292 3.76 -10.45 19.16
N ASP A 293 3.84 -11.67 19.70
CA ASP A 293 3.91 -11.90 21.15
C ASP A 293 5.30 -11.56 21.73
N ARG A 294 6.33 -11.69 20.91
CA ARG A 294 7.73 -11.49 21.32
C ARG A 294 8.22 -10.05 21.15
N ILE A 295 7.78 -9.35 20.11
CA ILE A 295 8.23 -7.99 19.82
C ILE A 295 7.30 -7.00 20.51
N ASN A 296 7.73 -6.50 21.67
CA ASN A 296 6.99 -5.51 22.44
C ASN A 296 7.73 -4.16 22.57
N ALA A 297 8.87 -3.98 21.91
CA ALA A 297 9.55 -2.69 21.79
C ALA A 297 10.40 -2.58 20.51
N GLY A 298 10.69 -1.34 20.11
CA GLY A 298 11.60 -1.01 19.01
C GLY A 298 12.40 0.25 19.28
N GLU A 299 13.66 0.24 18.89
CA GLU A 299 14.51 1.44 18.91
C GLU A 299 14.26 2.24 17.63
N TYR A 300 14.04 3.54 17.78
CA TYR A 300 13.83 4.48 16.68
C TYR A 300 14.93 5.53 16.66
N LEU A 301 15.43 5.81 15.47
CA LEU A 301 16.27 6.96 15.14
C LEU A 301 15.44 7.90 14.27
N ILE A 302 15.28 9.15 14.72
CA ILE A 302 14.60 10.22 14.00
C ILE A 302 15.62 11.27 13.59
N ARG A 303 15.57 11.74 12.35
CA ARG A 303 16.36 12.87 11.85
C ARG A 303 15.48 13.86 11.11
N TRP A 304 15.87 15.12 11.12
CA TRP A 304 15.28 16.18 10.29
C TRP A 304 16.40 16.92 9.59
N SER A 305 16.24 17.25 8.31
CA SER A 305 17.28 17.97 7.53
C SER A 305 17.57 19.38 8.06
N THR A 306 16.65 19.98 8.82
CA THR A 306 16.81 21.29 9.48
C THR A 306 17.17 21.19 10.96
N ALA A 307 17.42 19.98 11.50
CA ALA A 307 17.71 19.81 12.93
C ALA A 307 18.95 20.56 13.40
N GLY A 308 19.92 20.82 12.52
CA GLY A 308 21.12 21.61 12.84
C GLY A 308 20.81 23.06 13.22
N GLU A 309 19.79 23.67 12.60
CA GLU A 309 19.34 25.05 12.89
C GLU A 309 18.63 25.14 14.26
N HIS A 310 18.06 24.03 14.73
CA HIS A 310 17.27 23.93 15.97
C HIS A 310 17.92 23.04 17.04
N ALA A 311 19.23 22.76 16.91
CA ALA A 311 19.92 21.75 17.71
C ALA A 311 19.79 21.96 19.23
N ALA A 312 20.00 23.19 19.70
CA ALA A 312 19.90 23.55 21.12
C ALA A 312 18.45 23.48 21.65
N GLU A 313 17.46 23.79 20.82
CA GLU A 313 16.04 23.68 21.16
C GLU A 313 15.64 22.20 21.29
N LEU A 314 16.09 21.37 20.35
CA LEU A 314 15.85 19.93 20.34
C LEU A 314 16.54 19.24 21.53
N GLU A 315 17.78 19.60 21.85
CA GLU A 315 18.52 19.08 23.01
C GLU A 315 17.83 19.45 24.33
N ALA A 316 17.44 20.72 24.50
CA ALA A 316 16.67 21.17 25.67
C ALA A 316 15.33 20.42 25.80
N ARG A 317 14.62 20.19 24.68
CA ARG A 317 13.34 19.46 24.65
C ARG A 317 13.53 17.97 24.97
N VAL A 318 14.61 17.34 24.52
CA VAL A 318 14.99 15.96 24.87
C VAL A 318 15.34 15.84 26.36
N ALA A 319 16.13 16.76 26.90
CA ALA A 319 16.48 16.79 28.32
C ALA A 319 15.23 16.98 29.22
N ALA A 320 14.36 17.92 28.87
CA ALA A 320 13.10 18.15 29.57
C ALA A 320 12.16 16.93 29.50
N PHE A 321 12.05 16.28 28.33
CA PHE A 321 11.25 15.06 28.18
C PHE A 321 11.82 13.90 29.00
N ALA A 322 13.14 13.71 29.03
CA ALA A 322 13.77 12.64 29.79
C ALA A 322 13.51 12.76 31.31
N ALA A 323 13.60 14.00 31.83
CA ALA A 323 13.41 14.33 33.24
C ALA A 323 11.93 14.38 33.68
N ALA A 324 10.99 14.59 32.76
CA ALA A 324 9.56 14.59 33.07
C ALA A 324 9.05 13.19 33.47
N SER A 325 8.14 13.15 34.45
CA SER A 325 7.36 11.96 34.80
C SER A 325 6.20 11.72 33.82
N GLU A 326 5.57 12.81 33.35
CA GLU A 326 4.49 12.79 32.37
C GLU A 326 4.68 13.88 31.31
N VAL A 327 4.35 13.56 30.06
CA VAL A 327 4.32 14.54 28.97
C VAL A 327 2.98 14.38 28.24
N PRO A 328 2.06 15.34 28.33
CA PRO A 328 0.74 15.22 27.72
C PRO A 328 0.82 15.33 26.19
N GLY A 329 0.07 14.46 25.51
CA GLY A 329 -0.14 14.49 24.07
C GLY A 329 -1.59 14.20 23.70
N SER A 330 -1.90 14.31 22.41
CA SER A 330 -3.22 14.02 21.85
C SER A 330 -3.10 13.15 20.60
N GLN A 331 -4.01 12.19 20.43
CA GLN A 331 -4.04 11.30 19.27
C GLN A 331 -5.43 11.14 18.70
N TRP A 332 -5.54 11.14 17.37
CA TRP A 332 -6.80 10.86 16.70
C TRP A 332 -7.20 9.38 16.79
N SER A 333 -8.46 9.17 17.19
CA SER A 333 -9.20 7.91 17.15
C SER A 333 -10.45 8.07 16.26
N LYS A 334 -11.16 6.96 15.98
CA LYS A 334 -12.46 6.99 15.29
C LYS A 334 -13.54 7.82 16.00
N LYS A 335 -13.37 8.11 17.30
CA LYS A 335 -14.29 8.92 18.12
C LYS A 335 -13.79 10.35 18.39
N GLY A 336 -12.75 10.78 17.69
CA GLY A 336 -12.09 12.09 17.91
C GLY A 336 -10.77 11.98 18.69
N PRO A 337 -10.23 13.11 19.18
CA PRO A 337 -8.94 13.16 19.86
C PRO A 337 -8.98 12.53 21.25
N VAL A 338 -7.93 11.78 21.60
CA VAL A 338 -7.75 11.09 22.87
C VAL A 338 -6.47 11.59 23.53
N LYS A 339 -6.54 11.97 24.81
CA LYS A 339 -5.36 12.37 25.59
C LYS A 339 -4.49 11.14 25.89
N VAL A 340 -3.17 11.30 25.78
CA VAL A 340 -2.18 10.26 26.05
C VAL A 340 -1.00 10.83 26.84
N ASN A 341 -0.32 10.00 27.64
CA ASN A 341 0.99 10.34 28.19
C ASN A 341 2.06 9.83 27.22
N LEU A 342 2.80 10.74 26.59
CA LEU A 342 3.88 10.46 25.65
C LEU A 342 5.10 9.85 26.35
N ARG A 343 5.38 10.29 27.59
CA ARG A 343 6.54 9.84 28.37
C ARG A 343 6.51 8.35 28.69
N ALA A 344 5.31 7.82 28.92
CA ALA A 344 5.10 6.42 29.29
C ALA A 344 5.43 5.42 28.17
N ALA A 345 5.40 5.82 26.91
CA ALA A 345 5.73 4.95 25.77
C ALA A 345 7.24 4.89 25.47
N VAL A 346 8.05 5.75 26.10
CA VAL A 346 9.49 5.90 25.83
C VAL A 346 10.28 5.41 27.04
N VAL A 347 11.11 4.38 26.84
CA VAL A 347 11.95 3.80 27.91
C VAL A 347 13.11 4.74 28.23
N TRP A 348 13.89 5.09 27.20
CA TRP A 348 14.96 6.08 27.25
C TRP A 348 14.98 6.89 25.95
N ILE A 349 15.58 8.07 26.01
CA ILE A 349 15.77 8.99 24.88
C ILE A 349 17.12 9.69 25.00
N LYS A 350 17.77 9.95 23.87
CA LYS A 350 19.03 10.70 23.80
C LYS A 350 19.19 11.40 22.45
N MET A 351 20.02 12.44 22.44
CA MET A 351 20.53 13.01 21.19
C MET A 351 21.37 11.97 20.44
N ASP A 352 21.28 11.98 19.12
CA ASP A 352 22.07 11.16 18.22
C ASP A 352 22.84 12.06 17.25
N SER A 353 24.15 12.15 17.43
CA SER A 353 25.07 12.87 16.55
C SER A 353 25.82 11.93 15.60
N SER A 354 25.32 10.70 15.40
CA SER A 354 25.91 9.78 14.44
C SER A 354 25.43 10.14 13.03
N GLY A 355 26.34 10.54 12.14
CA GLY A 355 26.02 10.95 10.77
C GLY A 355 26.13 12.47 10.55
N ALA A 356 25.60 12.95 9.43
CA ALA A 356 25.69 14.36 9.03
C ALA A 356 24.65 15.26 9.72
N ASP A 357 23.45 14.74 9.97
CA ASP A 357 22.35 15.47 10.62
C ASP A 357 22.19 15.05 12.08
N ILE A 358 21.91 16.03 12.94
CA ILE A 358 21.52 15.79 14.34
C ILE A 358 20.16 15.10 14.37
N GLY A 359 20.06 14.04 15.16
CA GLY A 359 18.84 13.29 15.38
C GLY A 359 18.54 13.04 16.84
N VAL A 360 17.45 12.32 17.07
CA VAL A 360 17.07 11.80 18.39
C VAL A 360 16.89 10.30 18.27
N ARG A 361 17.44 9.55 19.22
CA ARG A 361 17.24 8.11 19.33
C ARG A 361 16.49 7.78 20.62
N TRP A 362 15.51 6.90 20.53
CA TRP A 362 14.77 6.43 21.70
C TRP A 362 14.35 4.96 21.59
N LEU A 363 14.14 4.32 22.73
CA LEU A 363 13.48 3.00 22.80
C LEU A 363 11.99 3.20 23.08
N HIS A 364 11.14 2.75 22.15
CA HIS A 364 9.69 2.88 22.17
C HIS A 364 9.04 1.52 22.48
N GLU A 365 8.11 1.45 23.43
CA GLU A 365 7.32 0.22 23.64
C GLU A 365 6.24 0.07 22.57
N THR A 366 6.16 -1.09 21.93
CA THR A 366 5.24 -1.36 20.81
C THR A 366 4.31 -2.52 21.19
N GLY A 367 3.12 -2.24 21.72
CA GLY A 367 2.17 -3.30 22.10
C GLY A 367 0.97 -2.78 22.88
N PRO A 368 0.17 -3.67 23.51
CA PRO A 368 -1.05 -3.30 24.24
C PRO A 368 -0.85 -2.30 25.40
N GLY A 369 0.37 -2.14 25.92
CA GLY A 369 0.72 -1.13 26.92
C GLY A 369 1.20 0.23 26.36
N SER A 370 1.42 0.33 25.05
CA SER A 370 1.92 1.57 24.42
C SER A 370 0.83 2.64 24.38
N THR A 371 0.99 3.68 25.22
CA THR A 371 0.05 4.79 25.30
C THR A 371 0.14 5.78 24.12
N ALA A 372 1.26 5.82 23.40
CA ALA A 372 1.51 6.80 22.34
C ALA A 372 2.04 6.18 21.04
N LYS A 373 1.84 6.87 19.92
CA LYS A 373 2.38 6.50 18.59
C LYS A 373 3.67 7.27 18.36
N VAL A 374 4.63 6.62 17.70
CA VAL A 374 5.89 7.23 17.23
C VAL A 374 5.62 8.53 16.46
N SER A 375 4.60 8.57 15.61
CA SER A 375 4.23 9.79 14.88
C SER A 375 4.01 10.98 15.82
N THR A 376 3.23 10.84 16.89
CA THR A 376 2.92 11.91 17.85
C THR A 376 4.16 12.38 18.63
N LEU A 377 5.12 11.48 18.89
CA LEU A 377 6.42 11.87 19.44
C LEU A 377 7.25 12.69 18.44
N VAL A 378 7.23 12.32 17.16
CA VAL A 378 7.87 13.12 16.09
C VAL A 378 7.27 14.52 16.02
N GLU A 379 5.93 14.66 16.05
CA GLU A 379 5.28 15.99 16.08
C GLU A 379 5.68 16.78 17.33
N TYR A 380 5.74 16.12 18.50
CA TYR A 380 6.15 16.77 19.76
C TYR A 380 7.59 17.30 19.68
N PHE A 381 8.55 16.55 19.15
CA PHE A 381 9.93 17.01 19.04
C PHE A 381 10.14 18.04 17.92
N SER A 382 9.36 17.99 16.84
CA SER A 382 9.47 18.93 15.71
C SER A 382 8.59 20.18 15.83
N ALA A 383 7.68 20.24 16.80
CA ALA A 383 6.72 21.33 16.95
C ALA A 383 7.41 22.70 17.03
N GLY A 384 6.96 23.64 16.19
CA GLY A 384 7.50 24.99 16.09
C GLY A 384 8.42 25.22 14.88
N TRP A 385 9.12 24.17 14.41
CA TRP A 385 10.21 24.34 13.44
C TRP A 385 10.24 23.34 12.27
N ALA A 386 9.64 22.16 12.40
CA ALA A 386 9.47 21.23 11.27
C ALA A 386 8.13 20.48 11.30
N GLN A 387 7.62 20.19 10.11
CA GLN A 387 6.42 19.38 9.92
C GLN A 387 6.76 17.88 10.10
N PRO A 388 5.84 17.04 10.63
CA PRO A 388 6.16 15.65 10.97
C PRO A 388 6.61 14.79 9.79
N TRP A 389 6.15 15.10 8.58
CA TRP A 389 6.55 14.40 7.34
C TRP A 389 7.93 14.80 6.81
N GLN A 390 8.57 15.82 7.37
CA GLN A 390 9.97 16.17 7.08
C GLN A 390 10.96 15.32 7.91
N ALA A 391 10.45 14.52 8.86
CA ALA A 391 11.25 13.60 9.65
C ALA A 391 11.56 12.32 8.88
N GLN A 392 12.83 11.94 8.79
CA GLN A 392 13.23 10.58 8.46
C GLN A 392 13.10 9.72 9.72
N VAL A 393 12.22 8.72 9.68
CA VAL A 393 11.96 7.80 10.79
C VAL A 393 12.50 6.41 10.46
N ILE A 394 13.43 5.91 11.28
CA ILE A 394 14.10 4.62 11.09
C ILE A 394 13.92 3.78 12.35
N ARG A 395 13.26 2.62 12.27
CA ARG A 395 13.34 1.59 13.31
C ARG A 395 14.65 0.82 13.15
N THR A 396 15.59 1.05 14.06
CA THR A 396 16.93 0.47 14.00
C THR A 396 16.93 -0.97 14.51
N LEU A 397 16.14 -1.25 15.55
CA LEU A 397 15.99 -2.56 16.18
C LEU A 397 14.54 -2.81 16.58
N SER A 398 14.13 -4.08 16.61
CA SER A 398 12.85 -4.52 17.18
C SER A 398 13.01 -5.85 17.90
N GLY A 399 12.36 -6.01 19.05
CA GLY A 399 12.51 -7.21 19.89
C GLY A 399 11.71 -7.15 21.20
N ARG A 400 12.05 -8.05 22.13
CA ARG A 400 11.45 -8.06 23.47
C ARG A 400 12.23 -7.13 24.40
N ARG A 401 11.59 -6.15 25.02
CA ARG A 401 12.20 -5.29 26.03
C ARG A 401 12.82 -6.12 27.17
N GLN A 402 14.05 -5.81 27.51
CA GLN A 402 14.72 -6.26 28.74
C GLN A 402 15.45 -5.06 29.36
N GLY A 403 14.90 -4.49 30.44
CA GLY A 403 15.40 -3.26 31.05
C GLY A 403 15.34 -2.09 30.07
N GLU A 404 16.52 -1.56 29.72
CA GLU A 404 16.73 -0.50 28.71
C GLU A 404 17.08 -1.04 27.31
N GLY A 405 17.23 -2.35 27.15
CA GLY A 405 17.56 -2.99 25.87
C GLY A 405 16.39 -3.71 25.21
N VAL A 406 16.63 -4.22 24.01
CA VAL A 406 15.78 -5.22 23.35
C VAL A 406 16.57 -6.49 23.07
N THR A 407 15.93 -7.63 23.33
CA THR A 407 16.45 -8.94 22.93
C THR A 407 15.89 -9.36 21.58
N ILE A 408 16.79 -9.83 20.72
CA ILE A 408 16.51 -10.28 19.36
C ILE A 408 15.61 -11.54 19.39
N PRO A 409 14.46 -11.55 18.69
CA PRO A 409 13.49 -12.66 18.65
C PRO A 409 14.01 -14.01 18.16
#